data_AF-A0A242MLY0-F1
#
_entry.id   AF-A0A242MLY0-F1
#
_cell.length_a   1.000
_cell.length_b   1.000
_cell.length_c   1.000
_cell.angle_alpha   90.00
_cell.angle_beta   90.00
_cell.angle_gamma   90.00
#
_symmetry.space_group_name_H-M   'P 1'
#
loop_
_entity.id
_entity.type
_entity.pdbx_description
1 polymer ?
#
loop_
_entity_poly.entity_id
_entity_poly.type
_entity_poly.pdbx_seq_one_letter_code
_entity_poly.pdbx_strand_id
1 'polypeptide(L)'
;MFVARQPILDRRGAVVAQELLFRDCRSGVAGIHDGFACTTMVVKRVLGVVGIESVLGDVEGFLNCTDEFLFSDLINLLPASRFVLEVLEDTELTPELGERCDALRQAGFRIALDDVREIAPALSEFLTHVDIVKLDWPYIAAGEVGAMVDQLKRAGKLVLAEKVEQRTEHEAAMRAGCDLFQGFYFAKPQLLAVK
;
A
#
# COMPACT_ATOMS: atom_id res chain seq x y z
N MET A 1 14.20 -2.16 15.82
CA MET A 1 12.91 -1.94 15.14
C MET A 1 12.55 -0.46 15.07
N PHE A 2 12.59 0.08 13.85
CA PHE A 2 12.24 1.45 13.50
C PHE A 2 11.05 1.47 12.54
N VAL A 3 10.28 2.55 12.58
CA VAL A 3 9.26 2.85 11.58
C VAL A 3 9.92 3.73 10.53
N ALA A 4 9.73 3.41 9.27
CA ALA A 4 10.05 4.29 8.16
C ALA A 4 8.75 4.71 7.46
N ARG A 5 8.78 5.83 6.77
CA ARG A 5 7.71 6.23 5.86
C ARG A 5 8.26 6.47 4.46
N GLN A 6 7.47 6.18 3.44
CA GLN A 6 7.82 6.47 2.05
C GLN A 6 6.68 7.24 1.37
N PRO A 7 6.97 8.36 0.69
CA PRO A 7 5.93 9.15 0.03
C PRO A 7 5.34 8.44 -1.19
N ILE A 8 4.04 8.63 -1.35
CA ILE A 8 3.27 8.33 -2.56
C ILE A 8 2.84 9.65 -3.17
N LEU A 9 3.12 9.82 -4.46
CA LEU A 9 2.91 11.06 -5.20
C LEU A 9 1.76 10.91 -6.20
N ASP A 10 1.03 12.00 -6.44
CA ASP A 10 0.06 12.08 -7.54
C ASP A 10 0.71 12.44 -8.88
N ARG A 11 -0.10 12.49 -9.95
CA ARG A 11 0.32 12.90 -11.30
C ARG A 11 0.87 14.33 -11.39
N ARG A 12 0.67 15.18 -10.38
CA ARG A 12 1.22 16.55 -10.31
C ARG A 12 2.53 16.60 -9.53
N GLY A 13 2.98 15.47 -8.98
CA GLY A 13 4.16 15.38 -8.13
C GLY A 13 3.93 15.84 -6.69
N ALA A 14 2.67 16.03 -6.27
CA ALA A 14 2.35 16.35 -4.88
C ALA A 14 2.34 15.06 -4.06
N VAL A 15 2.90 15.11 -2.85
CA VAL A 15 2.78 14.01 -1.88
C VAL A 15 1.34 13.97 -1.39
N VAL A 16 0.65 12.86 -1.64
CA VAL A 16 -0.76 12.66 -1.28
C VAL A 16 -0.97 11.56 -0.25
N ALA A 17 0.05 10.72 -0.03
CA ALA A 17 0.05 9.71 1.02
C ALA A 17 1.48 9.32 1.44
N GLN A 18 1.59 8.52 2.50
CA GLN A 18 2.82 7.90 2.97
C GLN A 18 2.57 6.42 3.24
N GLU A 19 3.38 5.52 2.71
CA GLU A 19 3.41 4.13 3.16
C GLU A 19 4.23 4.00 4.45
N LEU A 20 3.72 3.22 5.41
CA LEU A 20 4.39 2.95 6.68
C LEU A 20 5.12 1.61 6.64
N LEU A 21 6.45 1.69 6.65
CA LEU A 21 7.34 0.54 6.50
C LEU A 21 7.97 0.15 7.83
N PHE A 22 8.06 -1.16 8.08
CA PHE A 22 8.65 -1.71 9.31
C PHE A 22 10.00 -2.32 9.02
N ARG A 23 11.04 -1.80 9.68
CA ARG A 23 12.41 -2.34 9.54
C ARG A 23 12.95 -2.71 10.91
N ASP A 24 13.39 -3.96 11.06
CA ASP A 24 14.28 -4.27 12.17
C ASP A 24 15.72 -3.86 11.83
N CYS A 25 16.40 -3.28 12.81
CA CYS A 25 17.76 -2.77 12.68
C CYS A 25 18.80 -3.72 13.27
N ARG A 26 18.38 -4.90 13.72
CA ARG A 26 19.28 -5.88 14.36
C ARG A 26 19.83 -6.94 13.41
N SER A 27 19.27 -7.09 12.23
CA SER A 27 19.82 -7.93 11.18
C SER A 27 19.91 -7.13 9.89
N GLY A 28 21.12 -7.00 9.32
CA GLY A 28 21.32 -6.54 7.93
C GLY A 28 20.76 -7.51 6.87
N VAL A 29 19.80 -8.34 7.27
CA VAL A 29 19.11 -9.38 6.51
C VAL A 29 17.66 -9.30 6.95
N ALA A 30 16.74 -9.22 5.98
CA ALA A 30 15.31 -9.29 6.21
C ALA A 30 14.98 -10.61 6.92
N GLY A 31 14.93 -10.57 8.25
CA GLY A 31 14.53 -11.68 9.09
C GLY A 31 13.02 -11.79 9.01
N ILE A 32 12.53 -12.98 8.66
CA ILE A 32 11.12 -13.34 8.65
C ILE A 32 10.54 -13.00 10.03
N HIS A 33 9.75 -11.93 10.08
CA HIS A 33 9.02 -11.51 11.27
C HIS A 33 7.56 -11.91 11.12
N ASP A 34 6.95 -12.28 12.23
CA ASP A 34 5.50 -12.38 12.39
C ASP A 34 4.84 -11.07 11.93
N GLY A 35 4.21 -11.10 10.76
CA GLY A 35 3.65 -9.92 10.10
C GLY A 35 2.58 -9.24 10.96
N PHE A 36 1.79 -10.01 11.71
CA PHE A 36 0.80 -9.46 12.63
C PHE A 36 1.44 -8.68 13.77
N ALA A 37 2.54 -9.17 14.33
CA ALA A 37 3.31 -8.46 15.36
C ALA A 37 3.89 -7.14 14.82
N CYS A 38 4.35 -7.13 13.56
CA CYS A 38 4.77 -5.92 12.86
C CYS A 38 3.61 -4.93 12.70
N THR A 39 2.47 -5.35 12.13
CA THR A 39 1.32 -4.48 11.90
C THR A 39 0.76 -3.90 13.22
N THR A 40 0.65 -4.73 14.25
CA THR A 40 0.21 -4.32 15.59
C THR A 40 1.15 -3.30 16.23
N MET A 41 2.46 -3.45 16.03
CA MET A 41 3.45 -2.50 16.55
C MET A 41 3.36 -1.14 15.86
N VAL A 42 3.05 -1.10 14.55
CA VAL A 42 2.76 0.16 13.83
C VAL A 42 1.66 0.90 14.54
N VAL A 43 0.53 0.21 14.70
CA VAL A 43 -0.69 0.79 15.22
C VAL A 43 -0.43 1.33 16.62
N LYS A 44 0.20 0.53 17.50
CA LYS A 44 0.54 0.96 18.86
C LYS A 44 1.49 2.16 18.90
N ARG A 45 2.50 2.22 18.03
CA ARG A 45 3.46 3.35 18.02
C ARG A 45 2.86 4.61 17.42
N VAL A 46 2.19 4.49 16.28
CA VAL A 46 1.60 5.61 15.54
C VAL A 46 0.45 6.22 16.34
N LEU A 47 -0.45 5.39 16.88
CA LEU A 47 -1.57 5.88 17.69
C LEU A 47 -1.16 6.34 19.09
N GLY A 48 -0.13 5.71 19.68
CA GLY A 48 0.21 5.93 21.09
C GLY A 48 1.33 6.95 21.33
N VAL A 49 2.51 6.71 20.75
CA VAL A 49 3.75 7.37 21.19
C VAL A 49 4.14 8.54 20.29
N VAL A 50 4.02 8.37 18.97
CA VAL A 50 4.47 9.39 18.01
C VAL A 50 3.31 10.34 17.63
N GLY A 51 2.08 9.83 17.57
CA GLY A 51 0.92 10.54 17.04
C GLY A 51 0.82 10.41 15.52
N ILE A 52 -0.40 10.35 15.00
CA ILE A 52 -0.64 10.15 13.56
C ILE A 52 -0.12 11.33 12.75
N GLU A 53 -0.32 12.55 13.25
CA GLU A 53 0.04 13.80 12.59
C GLU A 53 1.56 13.95 12.42
N SER A 54 2.36 13.49 13.38
CA SER A 54 3.82 13.56 13.26
C SER A 54 4.36 12.56 12.24
N VAL A 55 3.66 11.42 12.06
CA VAL A 55 4.03 10.33 11.18
C VAL A 55 3.54 10.56 9.75
N LEU A 56 2.29 10.97 9.59
CA LEU A 56 1.63 11.12 8.29
C LEU A 56 1.48 12.58 7.85
N GLY A 57 1.68 13.56 8.74
CA GLY A 57 1.31 14.94 8.45
C GLY A 57 -0.20 15.06 8.24
N ASP A 58 -0.59 15.72 7.16
CA ASP A 58 -1.99 15.92 6.75
C ASP A 58 -2.45 14.91 5.67
N VAL A 59 -1.59 13.99 5.28
CA VAL A 59 -1.89 13.00 4.24
C VAL A 59 -2.32 11.64 4.82
N GLU A 60 -2.78 10.76 3.95
CA GLU A 60 -3.18 9.40 4.31
C GLU A 60 -1.96 8.48 4.48
N GLY A 61 -2.13 7.44 5.30
CA GLY A 61 -1.13 6.43 5.58
C GLY A 61 -1.50 5.10 4.95
N PHE A 62 -0.62 4.50 4.16
CA PHE A 62 -0.81 3.13 3.72
C PHE A 62 -0.17 2.19 4.75
N LEU A 63 -0.90 1.13 5.10
CA LEU A 63 -0.53 0.18 6.14
C LEU A 63 -0.64 -1.26 5.61
N ASN A 64 0.49 -1.95 5.59
CA ASN A 64 0.63 -3.36 5.22
C ASN A 64 -0.08 -4.23 6.27
N CYS A 65 -1.10 -4.96 5.84
CA CYS A 65 -1.98 -5.73 6.71
C CYS A 65 -1.93 -7.20 6.34
N THR A 66 -1.50 -8.05 7.29
CA THR A 66 -1.72 -9.49 7.18
C THR A 66 -3.20 -9.81 7.28
N ASP A 67 -3.60 -10.97 6.78
CA ASP A 67 -4.95 -11.51 6.94
C ASP A 67 -5.40 -11.47 8.41
N GLU A 68 -4.57 -12.00 9.31
CA GLU A 68 -4.78 -11.98 10.76
C GLU A 68 -5.06 -10.57 11.31
N PHE A 69 -4.39 -9.54 10.77
CA PHE A 69 -4.61 -8.16 11.20
C PHE A 69 -5.94 -7.60 10.69
N LEU A 70 -6.26 -7.87 9.42
CA LEU A 70 -7.52 -7.44 8.79
C LEU A 70 -8.72 -7.99 9.58
N PHE A 71 -8.64 -9.22 10.08
CA PHE A 71 -9.71 -9.85 10.89
C PHE A 71 -9.69 -9.48 12.38
N SER A 72 -8.64 -8.81 12.86
CA SER A 72 -8.52 -8.45 14.28
C SER A 72 -9.32 -7.21 14.67
N ASP A 73 -9.68 -7.10 15.96
CA ASP A 73 -10.30 -5.90 16.52
C ASP A 73 -9.36 -4.69 16.59
N LEU A 74 -8.04 -4.89 16.42
CA LEU A 74 -7.06 -3.80 16.46
C LEU A 74 -7.27 -2.80 15.33
N ILE A 75 -7.85 -3.23 14.21
CA ILE A 75 -8.19 -2.36 13.09
C ILE A 75 -9.15 -1.24 13.49
N ASN A 76 -10.03 -1.49 14.47
CA ASN A 76 -11.01 -0.53 14.96
C ASN A 76 -10.36 0.62 15.75
N LEU A 77 -9.09 0.50 16.10
CA LEU A 77 -8.32 1.57 16.75
C LEU A 77 -7.81 2.60 15.71
N LEU A 78 -7.74 2.23 14.43
CA LEU A 78 -7.26 3.12 13.38
C LEU A 78 -8.37 4.09 12.95
N PRO A 79 -8.08 5.40 12.82
CA PRO A 79 -9.03 6.32 12.22
C PRO A 79 -9.13 6.04 10.72
N ALA A 80 -10.24 5.45 10.29
CA ALA A 80 -10.44 4.96 8.93
C ALA A 80 -10.12 5.99 7.83
N SER A 81 -10.53 7.25 8.04
CA SER A 81 -10.25 8.36 7.12
C SER A 81 -8.77 8.72 6.92
N ARG A 82 -7.87 8.18 7.75
CA ARG A 82 -6.42 8.46 7.69
C ARG A 82 -5.63 7.28 7.14
N PHE A 83 -6.23 6.10 6.95
CA PHE A 83 -5.52 4.90 6.59
C PHE A 83 -6.10 4.19 5.37
N VAL A 84 -5.19 3.80 4.48
CA VAL A 84 -5.42 2.82 3.42
C VAL A 84 -4.83 1.50 3.90
N LEU A 85 -5.60 0.43 3.85
CA LEU A 85 -5.15 -0.90 4.26
C LEU A 85 -4.67 -1.66 3.02
N GLU A 86 -3.44 -2.12 3.05
CA GLU A 86 -2.85 -2.89 1.96
C GLU A 86 -2.96 -4.39 2.26
N VAL A 87 -3.64 -5.10 1.37
CA VAL A 87 -3.68 -6.56 1.33
C VAL A 87 -2.41 -7.02 0.61
N LEU A 88 -1.62 -7.87 1.28
CA LEU A 88 -0.31 -8.32 0.81
C LEU A 88 -0.44 -9.29 -0.38
N GLU A 89 0.61 -9.37 -1.19
CA GLU A 89 0.67 -10.19 -2.40
C GLU A 89 0.61 -11.70 -2.13
N ASP A 90 1.02 -12.13 -0.94
CA ASP A 90 1.01 -13.52 -0.49
C ASP A 90 -0.32 -13.94 0.16
N THR A 91 -1.26 -13.01 0.29
CA THR A 91 -2.58 -13.27 0.90
C THR A 91 -3.50 -13.98 -0.10
N GLU A 92 -4.13 -15.07 0.34
CA GLU A 92 -5.11 -15.80 -0.46
C GLU A 92 -6.41 -14.98 -0.62
N LEU A 93 -6.78 -14.69 -1.88
CA LEU A 93 -7.97 -13.89 -2.21
C LEU A 93 -9.25 -14.73 -2.13
N THR A 94 -9.72 -14.96 -0.91
CA THR A 94 -10.94 -15.74 -0.64
C THR A 94 -12.20 -14.87 -0.66
N PRO A 95 -13.39 -15.47 -0.82
CA PRO A 95 -14.65 -14.74 -0.65
C PRO A 95 -14.81 -14.11 0.73
N GLU A 96 -14.35 -14.79 1.79
CA GLU A 96 -14.39 -14.28 3.17
C GLU A 96 -13.54 -13.01 3.33
N LEU A 97 -12.34 -12.99 2.73
CA LEU A 97 -11.51 -11.79 2.69
C LEU A 97 -12.19 -10.65 1.91
N GLY A 98 -12.89 -10.97 0.81
CA GLY A 98 -13.65 -9.99 0.03
C GLY A 98 -14.76 -9.33 0.85
N GLU A 99 -15.56 -10.13 1.56
CA GLU A 99 -16.58 -9.64 2.49
C GLU A 99 -15.98 -8.79 3.61
N ARG A 100 -14.81 -9.19 4.12
CA ARG A 100 -14.09 -8.42 5.13
C ARG A 100 -13.63 -7.06 4.60
N CYS A 101 -13.05 -7.02 3.41
CA CYS A 101 -12.65 -5.79 2.74
C CYS A 101 -13.86 -4.86 2.52
N ASP A 102 -15.00 -5.38 2.09
CA ASP A 102 -16.22 -4.58 1.94
C ASP A 102 -16.72 -4.00 3.26
N ALA A 103 -16.69 -4.77 4.36
CA ALA A 103 -17.05 -4.29 5.68
C ALA A 103 -16.11 -3.16 6.15
N LEU A 104 -14.80 -3.28 5.91
CA LEU A 104 -13.83 -2.25 6.24
C LEU A 104 -14.03 -0.98 5.38
N ARG A 105 -14.38 -1.13 4.10
CA ARG A 105 -14.74 0.01 3.23
C ARG A 105 -15.99 0.73 3.71
N GLN A 106 -17.01 -0.01 4.15
CA GLN A 106 -18.20 0.57 4.77
C GLN A 106 -17.90 1.29 6.09
N ALA A 107 -16.87 0.84 6.83
CA ALA A 107 -16.37 1.54 8.02
C ALA A 107 -15.53 2.80 7.68
N GLY A 108 -15.28 3.07 6.40
CA GLY A 108 -14.62 4.29 5.91
C GLY A 108 -13.15 4.13 5.55
N PHE A 109 -12.61 2.91 5.56
CA PHE A 109 -11.26 2.64 5.07
C PHE A 109 -11.25 2.62 3.53
N ARG A 110 -10.08 2.82 2.93
CA ARG A 110 -9.81 2.38 1.55
C ARG A 110 -8.92 1.15 1.58
N ILE A 111 -9.10 0.28 0.58
CA ILE A 111 -8.33 -0.96 0.46
C ILE A 111 -7.47 -0.92 -0.79
N ALA A 112 -6.21 -1.31 -0.63
CA ALA A 112 -5.24 -1.48 -1.70
C ALA A 112 -4.80 -2.94 -1.83
N LEU A 113 -4.53 -3.40 -3.05
CA LEU A 113 -3.79 -4.64 -3.32
C LEU A 113 -2.33 -4.30 -3.56
N ASP A 114 -1.45 -5.01 -2.88
CA ASP A 114 0.00 -4.81 -2.94
C ASP A 114 0.70 -5.67 -4.00
N ASP A 115 1.83 -5.20 -4.52
CA ASP A 115 2.77 -5.92 -5.38
C ASP A 115 2.14 -6.72 -6.55
N VAL A 116 1.13 -6.17 -7.22
CA VAL A 116 0.42 -6.83 -8.33
C VAL A 116 1.26 -6.83 -9.61
N ARG A 117 1.51 -8.04 -10.15
CA ARG A 117 2.30 -8.27 -11.38
C ARG A 117 1.47 -8.67 -12.59
N GLU A 118 0.32 -9.29 -12.37
CA GLU A 118 -0.60 -9.74 -13.41
C GLU A 118 -2.04 -9.73 -12.89
N ILE A 119 -3.03 -9.72 -13.78
CA ILE A 119 -4.45 -9.81 -13.40
C ILE A 119 -4.97 -11.20 -13.73
N ALA A 120 -4.69 -12.14 -12.81
CA ALA A 120 -5.26 -13.48 -12.86
C ALA A 120 -6.79 -13.45 -12.60
N PRO A 121 -7.54 -14.50 -12.98
CA PRO A 121 -8.99 -14.55 -12.80
C PRO A 121 -9.46 -14.24 -11.37
N ALA A 122 -8.81 -14.84 -10.35
CA ALA A 122 -9.13 -14.60 -8.95
C ALA A 122 -8.94 -13.12 -8.55
N LEU A 123 -7.84 -12.49 -8.98
CA LEU A 123 -7.61 -11.07 -8.76
C LEU A 123 -8.69 -10.22 -9.44
N SER A 124 -9.03 -10.56 -10.70
CA SER A 124 -10.03 -9.83 -11.48
C SER A 124 -11.41 -9.83 -10.81
N GLU A 125 -11.80 -10.96 -10.21
CA GLU A 125 -13.04 -11.06 -9.42
C GLU A 125 -12.91 -10.25 -8.12
N PHE A 126 -11.76 -10.35 -7.46
CA PHE A 126 -11.50 -9.65 -6.19
C PHE A 126 -11.45 -8.13 -6.34
N LEU A 127 -11.23 -7.60 -7.54
CA LEU A 127 -11.19 -6.16 -7.79
C LEU A 127 -12.43 -5.43 -7.24
N THR A 128 -13.62 -6.03 -7.20
CA THR A 128 -14.82 -5.37 -6.67
C THR A 128 -14.69 -4.91 -5.21
N HIS A 129 -13.83 -5.58 -4.44
CA HIS A 129 -13.64 -5.37 -3.00
C HIS A 129 -12.55 -4.36 -2.65
N VAL A 130 -11.86 -3.77 -3.63
CA VAL A 130 -10.73 -2.85 -3.40
C VAL A 130 -10.85 -1.55 -4.18
N ASP A 131 -10.11 -0.53 -3.76
CA ASP A 131 -10.13 0.82 -4.31
C ASP A 131 -8.86 1.13 -5.12
N ILE A 132 -7.72 0.62 -4.67
CA ILE A 132 -6.40 0.90 -5.21
C ILE A 132 -5.70 -0.41 -5.59
N VAL A 133 -4.95 -0.40 -6.68
CA VAL A 133 -4.07 -1.51 -7.06
C VAL A 133 -2.66 -0.97 -7.25
N LYS A 134 -1.72 -1.52 -6.48
CA LYS A 134 -0.31 -1.20 -6.54
C LYS A 134 0.37 -2.18 -7.49
N LEU A 135 0.92 -1.65 -8.57
CA LEU A 135 1.60 -2.40 -9.61
C LEU A 135 3.09 -2.49 -9.28
N ASP A 136 3.59 -3.71 -9.20
CA ASP A 136 5.01 -4.01 -9.02
C ASP A 136 5.77 -3.73 -10.34
N TRP A 137 5.93 -2.44 -10.63
CA TRP A 137 6.25 -1.90 -11.95
C TRP A 137 7.43 -2.58 -12.67
N PRO A 138 8.57 -2.87 -12.00
CA PRO A 138 9.73 -3.47 -12.68
C PRO A 138 9.48 -4.90 -13.17
N TYR A 139 8.46 -5.57 -12.67
CA TYR A 139 8.17 -6.99 -12.94
C TYR A 139 7.05 -7.21 -13.96
N ILE A 140 6.48 -6.13 -14.51
CA ILE A 140 5.45 -6.19 -15.55
C ILE A 140 6.12 -5.99 -16.91
N ALA A 141 5.84 -6.85 -17.88
CA ALA A 141 6.42 -6.71 -19.21
C ALA A 141 5.96 -5.39 -19.86
N ALA A 142 6.89 -4.64 -20.45
CA ALA A 142 6.60 -3.32 -21.02
C ALA A 142 5.46 -3.32 -22.08
N GLY A 143 5.24 -4.44 -22.77
CA GLY A 143 4.14 -4.60 -23.74
C GLY A 143 2.76 -4.87 -23.11
N GLU A 144 2.71 -5.22 -21.82
CA GLU A 144 1.50 -5.64 -21.11
C GLU A 144 0.97 -4.55 -20.18
N VAL A 145 1.86 -3.69 -19.66
CA VAL A 145 1.52 -2.60 -18.72
C VAL A 145 0.32 -1.77 -19.17
N GLY A 146 0.29 -1.34 -20.44
CA GLY A 146 -0.80 -0.49 -20.93
C GLY A 146 -2.17 -1.18 -20.86
N ALA A 147 -2.24 -2.46 -21.26
CA ALA A 147 -3.47 -3.24 -21.19
C ALA A 147 -3.91 -3.49 -19.74
N MET A 148 -2.94 -3.75 -18.85
CA MET A 148 -3.18 -3.97 -17.44
C MET A 148 -3.73 -2.71 -16.75
N VAL A 149 -3.10 -1.55 -16.97
CA VAL A 149 -3.59 -0.26 -16.45
C VAL A 149 -4.99 0.01 -16.98
N ASP A 150 -5.22 -0.11 -18.29
CA ASP A 150 -6.55 0.09 -18.89
C ASP A 150 -7.62 -0.80 -18.26
N GLN A 151 -7.32 -2.08 -18.00
CA GLN A 151 -8.25 -3.00 -17.36
C GLN A 151 -8.61 -2.53 -15.94
N LEU A 152 -7.61 -2.13 -15.14
CA LEU A 152 -7.83 -1.61 -13.79
C LEU A 152 -8.63 -0.30 -13.80
N LYS A 153 -8.34 0.61 -14.75
CA LYS A 153 -9.09 1.86 -14.91
C LYS A 153 -10.55 1.59 -15.29
N ARG A 154 -10.82 0.63 -16.18
CA ARG A 154 -12.19 0.21 -16.53
C ARG A 154 -12.93 -0.41 -15.34
N ALA A 155 -12.21 -1.08 -14.44
CA ALA A 155 -12.74 -1.58 -13.17
C ALA A 155 -12.89 -0.49 -12.09
N GLY A 156 -12.62 0.79 -12.42
CA GLY A 156 -12.79 1.93 -11.53
C GLY A 156 -11.69 2.07 -10.47
N LYS A 157 -10.52 1.46 -10.68
CA LYS A 157 -9.42 1.48 -9.70
C LYS A 157 -8.51 2.69 -9.86
N LEU A 158 -7.98 3.13 -8.72
CA LEU A 158 -6.77 3.95 -8.70
C LEU A 158 -5.57 3.03 -8.89
N VAL A 159 -4.65 3.41 -9.77
CA VAL A 159 -3.49 2.59 -10.10
C VAL A 159 -2.23 3.30 -9.59
N LEU A 160 -1.48 2.62 -8.73
CA LEU A 160 -0.22 3.10 -8.17
C LEU A 160 0.93 2.33 -8.82
N ALA A 161 1.91 3.02 -9.40
CA ALA A 161 3.13 2.38 -9.89
C ALA A 161 4.21 2.40 -8.80
N GLU A 162 4.63 1.22 -8.35
CA GLU A 162 5.65 1.06 -7.30
C GLU A 162 7.05 0.85 -7.86
N LYS A 163 8.05 0.95 -6.98
CA LYS A 163 9.46 0.68 -7.30
C LYS A 163 9.93 1.41 -8.58
N VAL A 164 9.42 2.62 -8.79
CA VAL A 164 9.86 3.52 -9.86
C VAL A 164 11.21 4.14 -9.46
N GLU A 165 12.28 3.76 -10.16
CA GLU A 165 13.66 4.14 -9.82
C GLU A 165 14.24 5.17 -10.80
N GLN A 166 13.66 5.31 -11.99
CA GLN A 166 14.16 6.19 -13.03
C GLN A 166 13.08 7.10 -13.61
N ARG A 167 13.51 8.26 -14.14
CA ARG A 167 12.63 9.21 -14.82
C ARG A 167 11.88 8.58 -16.00
N THR A 168 12.55 7.71 -16.77
CA THR A 168 11.97 7.02 -17.93
C THR A 168 10.82 6.08 -17.53
N GLU A 169 10.94 5.41 -16.39
CA GLU A 169 9.90 4.55 -15.81
C GLU A 169 8.71 5.39 -15.36
N HIS A 170 8.96 6.50 -14.64
CA HIS A 170 7.89 7.44 -14.26
C HIS A 170 7.14 7.99 -15.48
N GLU A 171 7.85 8.41 -16.53
CA GLU A 171 7.23 8.88 -17.77
C GLU A 171 6.42 7.78 -18.47
N ALA A 172 6.87 6.53 -18.42
CA ALA A 172 6.13 5.38 -18.94
C ALA A 172 4.85 5.11 -18.12
N ALA A 173 4.92 5.14 -16.79
CA ALA A 173 3.76 5.00 -15.89
C ALA A 173 2.75 6.13 -16.07
N MET A 174 3.22 7.37 -16.20
CA MET A 174 2.39 8.53 -16.51
C MET A 174 1.64 8.37 -17.83
N ARG A 175 2.30 7.86 -18.87
CA ARG A 175 1.69 7.59 -20.19
C ARG A 175 0.73 6.40 -20.16
N ALA A 176 1.04 5.35 -19.41
CA ALA A 176 0.19 4.18 -19.25
C ALA A 176 -1.13 4.51 -18.53
N GLY A 177 -1.15 5.57 -17.71
CA GLY A 177 -2.35 6.05 -17.06
C GLY A 177 -2.39 5.82 -15.55
N CYS A 178 -1.27 5.50 -14.91
CA CYS A 178 -1.18 5.37 -13.46
C CYS A 178 -1.55 6.70 -12.78
N ASP A 179 -2.24 6.63 -11.64
CA ASP A 179 -2.71 7.80 -10.89
C ASP A 179 -1.71 8.24 -9.82
N LEU A 180 -0.99 7.26 -9.25
CA LEU A 180 -0.09 7.41 -8.13
C LEU A 180 1.28 6.79 -8.43
N PHE A 181 2.32 7.28 -7.77
CA PHE A 181 3.69 6.84 -7.98
C PHE A 181 4.48 6.74 -6.68
N GLN A 182 5.30 5.70 -6.60
CA GLN A 182 6.19 5.47 -5.48
C GLN A 182 7.48 4.80 -5.96
N GLY A 183 8.60 5.16 -5.35
CA GLY A 183 9.89 4.55 -5.65
C GLY A 183 11.07 5.48 -5.38
N PHE A 184 12.28 4.94 -5.51
CA PHE A 184 13.52 5.65 -5.15
C PHE A 184 13.82 6.84 -6.06
N TYR A 185 13.22 6.91 -7.24
CA TYR A 185 13.27 8.10 -8.09
C TYR A 185 12.75 9.35 -7.36
N PHE A 186 11.72 9.21 -6.54
CA PHE A 186 11.10 10.32 -5.82
C PHE A 186 11.71 10.51 -4.43
N ALA A 187 11.72 9.44 -3.64
CA ALA A 187 12.31 9.44 -2.31
C ALA A 187 12.57 8.02 -1.81
N LYS A 188 13.65 7.86 -1.06
CA LYS A 188 13.91 6.66 -0.28
C LYS A 188 13.10 6.68 1.03
N PRO A 189 12.79 5.51 1.61
CA PRO A 189 12.20 5.40 2.95
C PRO A 189 12.97 6.24 3.97
N GLN A 190 12.25 7.08 4.70
CA GLN A 190 12.79 7.94 5.74
C GLN A 190 12.51 7.31 7.10
N LEU A 191 13.57 7.02 7.87
CA LEU A 191 13.43 6.54 9.25
C LEU A 191 12.82 7.63 10.11
N LEU A 192 11.77 7.27 10.85
CA LEU A 192 11.18 8.12 11.86
C LEU A 192 12.05 8.03 13.11
N ALA A 193 12.81 9.10 13.36
CA ALA A 193 13.54 9.27 14.60
C ALA A 193 12.53 9.56 15.72
N VAL A 194 12.28 8.57 16.57
CA VAL A 194 11.52 8.77 17.79
C VAL A 194 12.47 9.43 18.80
N LYS A 195 12.18 10.67 19.19
CA LYS A 195 12.81 11.30 20.36
C LYS A 195 12.10 10.87 21.62
#